data_AF-A0AAT9R441-F1
#
_entry.id   AF-A0AAT9R441-F1
#
_cell.length_a   1.000
_cell.length_b   1.000
_cell.length_c   1.000
_cell.angle_alpha   90.00
_cell.angle_beta   90.00
_cell.angle_gamma   90.00
#
_symmetry.space_group_name_H-M   'P 1'
#
loop_
_entity.id
_entity.type
_entity.pdbx_description
1 polymer ?
#
loop_
_entity_poly.entity_id
_entity_poly.type
_entity_poly.pdbx_seq_one_letter_code
_entity_poly.pdbx_strand_id
1 'polypeptide(L)'
;MTSHVERLVQRLDHSAGPSYDARAELIYIGSDAIPALIDGLPSLGGFGLLTAIEVFEEVGDPRCGPALIGLLDSDNPTVREWAAMALAGLEIDGAVEPLRRAYRACLERAIPPDWTEPGGIRWALTELGARTPFIPPLTARLRAAGAEDAPGWPSAHFTEIVNDLADHAQLILHSQFWRVRGDHTYGISGSNLDWELDWTEPWEHLVEEARTWSLLEAAEAPVGEDIFVAVTWIDHADLHPER
;
A
#
# COMPACT_ATOMS: atom_id res chain seq x y z
N MET A 1 -25.66 -25.83 -6.02
CA MET A 1 -24.85 -24.59 -6.16
C MET A 1 -23.76 -24.55 -5.10
N THR A 2 -24.07 -24.77 -3.82
CA THR A 2 -23.09 -24.88 -2.71
C THR A 2 -21.91 -25.82 -3.01
N SER A 3 -22.17 -27.06 -3.43
CA SER A 3 -21.10 -28.02 -3.75
C SER A 3 -20.21 -27.67 -4.95
N HIS A 4 -20.67 -26.74 -5.80
CA HIS A 4 -19.88 -26.25 -6.93
C HIS A 4 -18.96 -25.13 -6.47
N VAL A 5 -19.47 -24.15 -5.73
CA VAL A 5 -18.68 -23.05 -5.15
C VAL A 5 -17.59 -23.60 -4.24
N GLU A 6 -17.91 -24.57 -3.37
CA GLU A 6 -16.91 -25.24 -2.51
C GLU A 6 -15.75 -25.85 -3.31
N ARG A 7 -16.05 -26.46 -4.47
CA ARG A 7 -15.02 -27.02 -5.36
C ARG A 7 -14.17 -25.92 -6.00
N LEU A 8 -14.77 -24.79 -6.36
CA LEU A 8 -14.03 -23.65 -6.89
C LEU A 8 -13.07 -23.09 -5.84
N VAL A 9 -13.51 -22.96 -4.59
CA VAL A 9 -12.66 -22.51 -3.48
C VAL A 9 -11.43 -23.42 -3.33
N GLN A 10 -11.62 -24.74 -3.30
CA GLN A 10 -10.50 -25.70 -3.23
C GLN A 10 -9.52 -25.63 -4.41
N ARG A 11 -9.97 -25.09 -5.55
CA ARG A 11 -9.12 -24.93 -6.75
C ARG A 11 -8.25 -23.68 -6.72
N LEU A 12 -8.48 -22.75 -5.78
CA LEU A 12 -7.68 -21.52 -5.69
C LEU A 12 -6.20 -21.80 -5.41
N ASP A 13 -5.86 -22.90 -4.74
CA ASP A 13 -4.48 -23.32 -4.47
C ASP A 13 -3.79 -24.09 -5.61
N HIS A 14 -4.48 -24.38 -6.71
CA HIS A 14 -3.90 -25.16 -7.79
C HIS A 14 -2.96 -24.33 -8.66
N SER A 15 -2.33 -24.97 -9.65
CA SER A 15 -1.50 -24.27 -10.64
C SER A 15 -2.26 -23.11 -11.31
N ALA A 16 -1.50 -22.13 -11.80
CA ALA A 16 -2.03 -20.82 -12.22
C ALA A 16 -3.25 -20.90 -13.15
N GLY A 17 -3.28 -21.84 -14.11
CA GLY A 17 -4.43 -22.02 -15.01
C GLY A 17 -5.72 -22.40 -14.27
N PRO A 18 -5.76 -23.58 -13.61
CA PRO A 18 -6.92 -23.99 -12.82
C PRO A 18 -7.37 -23.03 -11.72
N SER A 19 -6.43 -22.28 -11.10
CA SER A 19 -6.72 -21.26 -10.10
C SER A 19 -7.36 -20.02 -10.73
N TYR A 20 -6.83 -19.54 -11.87
CA TYR A 20 -7.40 -18.42 -12.62
C TYR A 20 -8.85 -18.70 -13.04
N ASP A 21 -9.13 -19.88 -13.58
CA ASP A 21 -10.49 -20.27 -13.96
C ASP A 21 -11.44 -20.26 -12.75
N ALA A 22 -10.97 -20.77 -11.60
CA ALA A 22 -11.76 -20.79 -10.37
C ALA A 22 -12.03 -19.38 -9.84
N ARG A 23 -11.01 -18.51 -9.83
CA ARG A 23 -11.14 -17.09 -9.47
C ARG A 23 -12.16 -16.38 -10.35
N ALA A 24 -12.00 -16.48 -11.67
CA ALA A 24 -12.89 -15.82 -12.63
C ALA A 24 -14.34 -16.29 -12.47
N GLU A 25 -14.55 -17.59 -12.21
CA GLU A 25 -15.89 -18.14 -11.99
C GLU A 25 -16.49 -17.68 -10.65
N LEU A 26 -15.70 -17.61 -9.57
CA LEU A 26 -16.16 -17.06 -8.29
C LEU A 26 -16.56 -15.59 -8.41
N ILE A 27 -15.77 -14.78 -9.13
CA ILE A 27 -16.10 -13.38 -9.42
C ILE A 27 -17.40 -13.28 -10.21
N TYR A 28 -17.59 -14.14 -11.22
CA TYR A 28 -18.82 -14.18 -12.01
C TYR A 28 -20.05 -14.57 -11.18
N ILE A 29 -19.90 -15.48 -10.22
CA ILE A 29 -20.96 -15.83 -9.26
C ILE A 29 -21.25 -14.63 -8.33
N GLY A 30 -20.24 -13.82 -8.01
CA GLY A 30 -20.37 -12.59 -7.26
C GLY A 30 -20.67 -12.83 -5.78
N SER A 31 -21.49 -11.96 -5.19
CA SER A 31 -21.89 -11.95 -3.79
C SER A 31 -22.37 -13.31 -3.25
N ASP A 32 -22.96 -14.16 -4.08
CA ASP A 32 -23.45 -15.48 -3.66
C ASP A 32 -22.31 -16.46 -3.34
N ALA A 33 -21.09 -16.22 -3.83
CA ALA A 33 -19.92 -17.04 -3.53
C ALA A 33 -19.26 -16.68 -2.19
N ILE A 34 -19.49 -15.47 -1.68
CA ILE A 34 -18.76 -14.91 -0.52
C ILE A 34 -18.87 -15.78 0.74
N PRO A 35 -20.05 -16.29 1.15
CA PRO A 35 -20.14 -17.12 2.35
C PRO A 35 -19.29 -18.39 2.25
N ALA A 36 -19.35 -19.08 1.11
CA ALA A 36 -18.59 -20.32 0.90
C ALA A 36 -17.09 -20.07 0.76
N LEU A 37 -16.69 -18.92 0.19
CA LEU A 37 -15.28 -18.52 0.12
C LEU A 37 -14.73 -18.24 1.53
N ILE A 38 -15.47 -17.50 2.36
CA ILE A 38 -15.12 -17.23 3.76
C ILE A 38 -14.96 -18.55 4.53
N ASP A 39 -15.94 -19.45 4.45
CA ASP A 39 -15.90 -20.74 5.15
C ASP A 39 -14.72 -21.61 4.69
N GLY A 40 -14.27 -21.46 3.45
CA GLY A 40 -13.18 -22.22 2.86
C GLY A 40 -11.78 -21.65 3.06
N LEU A 41 -11.62 -20.39 3.48
CA LEU A 41 -10.30 -19.75 3.71
C LEU A 41 -9.35 -20.61 4.57
N PRO A 42 -9.77 -21.27 5.67
CA PRO A 42 -8.88 -22.07 6.50
C PRO A 42 -8.28 -23.29 5.77
N SER A 43 -8.86 -23.70 4.64
CA SER A 43 -8.35 -24.79 3.81
C SER A 43 -7.32 -24.34 2.78
N LEU A 44 -7.13 -23.02 2.60
CA LEU A 44 -6.28 -22.46 1.57
C LEU A 44 -4.83 -22.26 2.04
N GLY A 45 -3.89 -22.49 1.13
CA GLY A 45 -2.50 -22.07 1.27
C GLY A 45 -2.32 -20.58 0.96
N GLY A 46 -1.10 -20.08 1.12
CA GLY A 46 -0.78 -18.67 0.91
C GLY A 46 -1.17 -18.14 -0.48
N PHE A 47 -1.00 -18.95 -1.53
CA PHE A 47 -1.43 -18.58 -2.88
C PHE A 47 -2.95 -18.50 -2.99
N GLY A 48 -3.69 -19.52 -2.52
CA GLY A 48 -5.15 -19.50 -2.54
C GLY A 48 -5.75 -18.37 -1.71
N LEU A 49 -5.12 -17.99 -0.59
CA LEU A 49 -5.53 -16.82 0.20
C LEU A 49 -5.39 -15.51 -0.57
N LEU A 50 -4.28 -15.31 -1.29
CA LEU A 50 -4.10 -14.13 -2.14
C LEU A 50 -5.17 -14.08 -3.24
N THR A 51 -5.40 -15.21 -3.91
CA THR A 51 -6.46 -15.31 -4.93
C THR A 51 -7.85 -15.06 -4.33
N ALA A 52 -8.11 -15.50 -3.10
CA ALA A 52 -9.38 -15.23 -2.41
C ALA A 52 -9.56 -13.74 -2.09
N ILE A 53 -8.50 -13.04 -1.67
CA ILE A 53 -8.51 -11.58 -1.49
C ILE A 53 -8.85 -10.88 -2.81
N GLU A 54 -8.25 -11.30 -3.92
CA GLU A 54 -8.58 -10.74 -5.24
C GLU A 54 -10.06 -10.96 -5.60
N VAL A 55 -10.66 -12.10 -5.24
CA VAL A 55 -12.11 -12.31 -5.42
C VAL A 55 -12.91 -11.34 -4.55
N PHE A 56 -12.51 -11.11 -3.30
CA PHE A 56 -13.21 -10.18 -2.41
C PHE A 56 -13.21 -8.75 -2.94
N GLU A 57 -12.07 -8.26 -3.43
CA GLU A 57 -11.94 -6.91 -3.99
C GLU A 57 -12.79 -6.74 -5.27
N GLU A 58 -12.69 -7.69 -6.21
CA GLU A 58 -13.41 -7.62 -7.48
C GLU A 58 -14.93 -7.74 -7.31
N VAL A 59 -15.37 -8.54 -6.33
CA VAL A 59 -16.80 -8.70 -6.03
C VAL A 59 -17.35 -7.49 -5.26
N GLY A 60 -16.53 -6.84 -4.43
CA GLY A 60 -16.93 -5.61 -3.73
C GLY A 60 -17.93 -5.81 -2.59
N ASP A 61 -18.08 -7.04 -2.07
CA ASP A 61 -19.08 -7.35 -1.06
C ASP A 61 -18.52 -7.18 0.36
N PRO A 62 -18.99 -6.21 1.17
CA PRO A 62 -18.40 -5.90 2.46
C PRO A 62 -18.57 -7.01 3.51
N ARG A 63 -19.36 -8.06 3.23
CA ARG A 63 -19.49 -9.24 4.11
C ARG A 63 -18.17 -10.00 4.28
N CYS A 64 -17.18 -9.80 3.41
CA CYS A 64 -15.83 -10.36 3.56
C CYS A 64 -14.99 -9.65 4.65
N GLY A 65 -15.41 -8.47 5.15
CA GLY A 65 -14.64 -7.66 6.10
C GLY A 65 -14.10 -8.41 7.31
N PRO A 66 -14.92 -9.20 8.06
CA PRO A 66 -14.44 -10.00 9.17
C PRO A 66 -13.38 -11.04 8.79
N ALA A 67 -13.49 -11.60 7.58
CA ALA A 67 -12.53 -12.58 7.08
C ALA A 67 -11.20 -11.92 6.71
N LEU A 68 -11.24 -10.78 6.01
CA LEU A 68 -10.06 -9.96 5.71
C LEU A 68 -9.35 -9.47 6.99
N ILE A 69 -10.11 -9.06 8.02
CA ILE A 69 -9.55 -8.73 9.34
C ILE A 69 -8.78 -9.92 9.92
N GLY A 70 -9.31 -11.15 9.81
CA GLY A 70 -8.61 -12.35 10.26
C GLY A 70 -7.32 -12.64 9.49
N LEU A 71 -7.22 -12.23 8.23
CA LEU A 71 -6.02 -12.40 7.40
C LEU A 71 -4.88 -11.44 7.77
N LEU A 72 -5.16 -10.39 8.55
CA LEU A 72 -4.11 -9.55 9.15
C LEU A 72 -3.22 -10.31 10.15
N ASP A 73 -3.68 -11.45 10.67
CA ASP A 73 -2.92 -12.35 11.55
C ASP A 73 -2.29 -13.53 10.78
N SER A 74 -2.31 -13.54 9.44
CA SER A 74 -1.68 -14.59 8.63
C SER A 74 -0.17 -14.68 8.89
N ASP A 75 0.42 -15.87 8.81
CA ASP A 75 1.88 -16.04 8.85
C ASP A 75 2.57 -15.45 7.62
N ASN A 76 1.86 -15.28 6.50
CA ASN A 76 2.41 -14.76 5.25
C ASN A 76 2.32 -13.21 5.19
N PRO A 77 3.46 -12.47 5.15
CA PRO A 77 3.46 -11.01 5.06
C PRO A 77 2.70 -10.46 3.86
N THR A 78 2.76 -11.12 2.70
CA THR A 78 2.04 -10.68 1.50
C THR A 78 0.53 -10.81 1.68
N VAL A 79 0.06 -11.84 2.41
CA VAL A 79 -1.37 -11.98 2.73
C VAL A 79 -1.82 -10.86 3.68
N ARG A 80 -0.99 -10.51 4.68
CA ARG A 80 -1.29 -9.40 5.61
C ARG A 80 -1.36 -8.06 4.88
N GLU A 81 -0.42 -7.81 3.97
CA GLU A 81 -0.39 -6.62 3.11
C GLU A 81 -1.66 -6.51 2.25
N TRP A 82 -1.99 -7.56 1.50
CA TRP A 82 -3.13 -7.55 0.59
C TRP A 82 -4.45 -7.47 1.36
N ALA A 83 -4.55 -8.13 2.51
CA ALA A 83 -5.72 -7.99 3.37
C ALA A 83 -5.90 -6.56 3.86
N ALA A 84 -4.82 -5.87 4.24
CA ALA A 84 -4.88 -4.46 4.63
C ALA A 84 -5.34 -3.57 3.49
N MET A 85 -4.79 -3.76 2.29
CA MET A 85 -5.19 -3.01 1.09
C MET A 85 -6.65 -3.24 0.74
N ALA A 86 -7.12 -4.48 0.74
CA ALA A 86 -8.51 -4.83 0.47
C ALA A 86 -9.48 -4.24 1.49
N LEU A 87 -9.12 -4.20 2.78
CA LEU A 87 -9.95 -3.57 3.82
C LEU A 87 -10.19 -2.09 3.56
N ALA A 88 -9.16 -1.37 3.07
CA ALA A 88 -9.29 0.02 2.68
C ALA A 88 -10.05 0.20 1.37
N GLY A 89 -9.72 -0.60 0.33
CA GLY A 89 -10.39 -0.54 -0.96
C GLY A 89 -11.89 -0.87 -0.90
N LEU A 90 -12.31 -1.67 0.09
CA LEU A 90 -13.70 -2.01 0.36
C LEU A 90 -14.35 -1.13 1.44
N GLU A 91 -13.67 -0.08 1.91
CA GLU A 91 -14.16 0.87 2.92
C GLU A 91 -14.67 0.19 4.21
N ILE A 92 -13.94 -0.83 4.69
CA ILE A 92 -14.30 -1.57 5.90
C ILE A 92 -13.89 -0.76 7.14
N ASP A 93 -14.72 0.20 7.56
CA ASP A 93 -14.47 1.08 8.72
C ASP A 93 -14.09 0.32 10.02
N GLY A 94 -14.65 -0.87 10.21
CA GLY A 94 -14.36 -1.74 11.35
C GLY A 94 -12.91 -2.26 11.40
N ALA A 95 -12.11 -2.01 10.36
CA ALA A 95 -10.73 -2.48 10.24
C ALA A 95 -9.70 -1.57 10.91
N VAL A 96 -10.05 -0.34 11.32
CA VAL A 96 -9.08 0.63 11.86
C VAL A 96 -8.27 0.08 13.03
N GLU A 97 -8.93 -0.48 14.05
CA GLU A 97 -8.23 -1.05 15.22
C GLU A 97 -7.44 -2.34 14.89
N PRO A 98 -7.98 -3.28 14.10
CA PRO A 98 -7.19 -4.38 13.56
C PRO A 98 -5.92 -3.94 12.80
N LEU A 99 -6.02 -2.94 11.93
CA LEU A 99 -4.88 -2.40 11.18
C LEU A 99 -3.85 -1.75 12.10
N ARG A 100 -4.27 -0.98 13.11
CA ARG A 100 -3.37 -0.42 14.14
C ARG A 100 -2.62 -1.52 14.90
N ARG A 101 -3.29 -2.65 15.18
CA ARG A 101 -2.66 -3.81 15.83
C ARG A 101 -1.66 -4.49 14.90
N ALA A 102 -2.03 -4.75 13.65
CA ALA A 102 -1.16 -5.36 12.65
C ALA A 102 0.09 -4.50 12.41
N TYR A 103 -0.07 -3.17 12.35
CA TYR A 103 1.04 -2.25 12.23
C TYR A 103 1.99 -2.29 13.44
N ARG A 104 1.44 -2.30 14.67
CA ARG A 104 2.26 -2.49 15.88
C ARG A 104 3.00 -3.81 15.88
N ALA A 105 2.39 -4.89 15.41
CA ALA A 105 3.06 -6.18 15.25
C ALA A 105 4.21 -6.13 14.22
N CYS A 106 4.15 -5.25 13.21
CA CYS A 106 5.30 -5.01 12.33
C CYS A 106 6.47 -4.37 13.08
N LEU A 107 6.18 -3.33 13.87
CA LEU A 107 7.18 -2.64 14.68
C LEU A 107 7.82 -3.57 15.72
N GLU A 108 7.02 -4.40 16.39
CA GLU A 108 7.49 -5.39 17.38
C GLU A 108 8.42 -6.44 16.76
N ARG A 109 8.21 -6.79 15.49
CA ARG A 109 9.07 -7.70 14.71
C ARG A 109 10.26 -6.99 14.07
N ALA A 110 10.42 -5.69 14.29
CA ALA A 110 11.42 -4.84 13.66
C ALA A 110 11.40 -4.97 12.11
N ILE A 111 10.21 -5.09 11.52
CA ILE A 111 10.09 -5.02 10.06
C ILE A 111 10.38 -3.58 9.62
N PRO A 112 11.30 -3.38 8.66
CA PRO A 112 11.58 -2.07 8.11
C PRO A 112 10.29 -1.39 7.59
N PRO A 113 10.02 -0.13 7.96
CA PRO A 113 8.79 0.55 7.61
C PRO A 113 8.63 0.81 6.10
N ASP A 114 9.71 0.80 5.32
CA ASP A 114 9.71 0.85 3.85
C ASP A 114 9.32 -0.46 3.17
N TRP A 115 9.23 -1.58 3.90
CA TRP A 115 8.74 -2.84 3.36
C TRP A 115 7.24 -2.78 3.03
N THR A 116 6.85 -3.64 2.09
CA THR A 116 5.53 -3.62 1.48
C THR A 116 4.41 -3.84 2.49
N GLU A 117 4.57 -4.73 3.45
CA GLU A 117 3.56 -4.98 4.50
C GLU A 117 3.30 -3.74 5.39
N PRO A 118 4.28 -3.14 6.08
CA PRO A 118 4.05 -1.89 6.83
C PRO A 118 3.54 -0.75 5.93
N GLY A 119 4.03 -0.67 4.69
CA GLY A 119 3.58 0.29 3.69
C GLY A 119 2.09 0.15 3.39
N GLY A 120 1.63 -1.05 3.06
CA GLY A 120 0.23 -1.37 2.77
C GLY A 120 -0.69 -1.12 3.96
N ILE A 121 -0.25 -1.44 5.18
CA ILE A 121 -1.03 -1.15 6.40
C ILE A 121 -1.13 0.37 6.66
N ARG A 122 -0.04 1.13 6.52
CA ARG A 122 -0.09 2.60 6.67
C ARG A 122 -0.94 3.26 5.59
N TRP A 123 -0.88 2.75 4.36
CA TRP A 123 -1.74 3.21 3.28
C TRP A 123 -3.21 2.97 3.66
N ALA A 124 -3.56 1.75 4.07
CA ALA A 124 -4.92 1.42 4.47
C ALA A 124 -5.43 2.29 5.64
N LEU A 125 -4.59 2.55 6.64
CA LEU A 125 -4.93 3.48 7.72
C LEU A 125 -5.15 4.92 7.21
N THR A 126 -4.44 5.34 6.16
CA THR A 126 -4.61 6.67 5.57
C THR A 126 -5.94 6.76 4.81
N GLU A 127 -6.27 5.76 3.99
CA GLU A 127 -7.53 5.70 3.25
C GLU A 127 -8.75 5.65 4.17
N LEU A 128 -8.67 4.90 5.28
CA LEU A 128 -9.74 4.85 6.28
C LEU A 128 -9.75 6.06 7.25
N GLY A 129 -8.95 7.09 6.99
CA GLY A 129 -8.90 8.32 7.79
C GLY A 129 -8.31 8.16 9.20
N ALA A 130 -7.68 7.02 9.50
CA ALA A 130 -7.05 6.72 10.78
C ALA A 130 -5.59 7.21 10.87
N ARG A 131 -5.00 7.60 9.74
CA ARG A 131 -3.69 8.25 9.63
C ARG A 131 -3.81 9.47 8.72
N THR A 132 -3.20 10.58 9.11
CA THR A 132 -3.13 11.78 8.27
C THR A 132 -1.66 12.20 8.17
N PRO A 133 -0.97 11.89 7.06
CA PRO A 133 0.40 12.35 6.86
C PRO A 133 0.45 13.88 6.90
N PHE A 134 1.32 14.44 7.72
CA PHE A 134 1.55 15.87 7.72
C PHE A 134 2.20 16.28 6.39
N ILE A 135 1.60 17.27 5.70
CA ILE A 135 2.14 17.85 4.46
C ILE A 135 2.66 19.25 4.82
N PRO A 136 3.98 19.47 4.76
CA PRO A 136 4.60 20.77 4.98
C PRO A 136 4.07 21.89 4.06
N PRO A 137 4.10 23.17 4.49
CA PRO A 137 3.48 24.26 3.75
C PRO A 137 4.01 24.47 2.32
N LEU A 138 5.32 24.35 2.09
CA LEU A 138 5.89 24.52 0.76
C LEU A 138 5.49 23.33 -0.14
N THR A 139 5.57 22.11 0.37
CA THR A 139 5.13 20.88 -0.31
C THR A 139 3.64 20.96 -0.68
N ALA A 140 2.77 21.42 0.22
CA ALA A 140 1.36 21.65 -0.05
C ALA A 140 1.15 22.68 -1.18
N ARG A 141 1.90 23.79 -1.15
CA ARG A 141 1.84 24.84 -2.17
C ARG A 141 2.27 24.33 -3.55
N LEU A 142 3.33 23.54 -3.61
CA LEU A 142 3.86 22.98 -4.86
C LEU A 142 2.87 21.99 -5.49
N ARG A 143 2.06 21.29 -4.69
CA ARG A 143 0.99 20.41 -5.20
C ARG A 143 -0.09 21.17 -5.94
N ALA A 144 -0.54 22.28 -5.37
CA ALA A 144 -1.60 23.11 -5.95
C ALA A 144 -1.21 23.81 -7.26
N ALA A 145 0.08 23.81 -7.61
CA ALA A 145 0.57 24.33 -8.89
C ALA A 145 0.55 23.28 -10.03
N GLY A 146 0.26 22.01 -9.73
CA GLY A 146 0.16 20.92 -10.70
C GLY A 146 -1.24 20.75 -11.31
N ALA A 147 -1.40 19.74 -12.17
CA ALA A 147 -2.72 19.36 -12.71
C ALA A 147 -3.56 18.67 -11.62
N GLU A 148 -4.87 18.96 -11.56
CA GLU A 148 -5.78 18.47 -10.50
C GLU A 148 -5.78 16.95 -10.35
N ASP A 149 -5.62 16.20 -11.45
CA ASP A 149 -5.67 14.74 -11.49
C ASP A 149 -4.28 14.07 -11.57
N ALA A 150 -3.19 14.83 -11.45
CA ALA A 150 -1.85 14.26 -11.55
C ALA A 150 -1.44 13.51 -10.26
N PRO A 151 -0.75 12.36 -10.39
CA PRO A 151 -0.23 11.64 -9.24
C PRO A 151 0.94 12.44 -8.60
N GLY A 152 0.65 13.11 -7.49
CA GLY A 152 1.67 13.78 -6.66
C GLY A 152 1.97 15.22 -7.08
N TRP A 153 3.26 15.53 -7.29
CA TRP A 153 3.78 16.89 -7.50
C TRP A 153 4.57 16.99 -8.81
N PRO A 154 4.68 18.18 -9.45
CA PRO A 154 5.58 18.34 -10.59
C PRO A 154 7.02 17.94 -10.24
N SER A 155 7.63 17.06 -11.03
CA SER A 155 8.96 16.51 -10.71
C SER A 155 10.08 17.57 -10.71
N ALA A 156 9.87 18.69 -11.41
CA ALA A 156 10.77 19.83 -11.40
C ALA A 156 11.02 20.40 -9.99
N HIS A 157 10.10 20.16 -9.05
CA HIS A 157 10.19 20.63 -7.67
C HIS A 157 10.63 19.55 -6.68
N PHE A 158 11.14 18.42 -7.17
CA PHE A 158 11.44 17.28 -6.30
C PHE A 158 12.51 17.63 -5.26
N THR A 159 13.53 18.42 -5.63
CA THR A 159 14.54 18.92 -4.68
C THR A 159 13.92 19.75 -3.55
N GLU A 160 12.99 20.65 -3.86
CA GLU A 160 12.30 21.47 -2.87
C GLU A 160 11.43 20.63 -1.94
N ILE A 161 10.74 19.61 -2.47
CA ILE A 161 9.92 18.67 -1.69
C ILE A 161 10.78 17.88 -0.71
N VAL A 162 11.91 17.33 -1.17
CA VAL A 162 12.85 16.57 -0.32
C VAL A 162 13.32 17.42 0.86
N ASN A 163 13.75 18.65 0.58
CA ASN A 163 14.24 19.56 1.62
C ASN A 163 13.13 19.97 2.59
N ASP A 164 11.93 20.27 2.09
CA ASP A 164 10.82 20.71 2.94
C ASP A 164 10.30 19.60 3.85
N LEU A 165 10.25 18.34 3.38
CA LEU A 165 9.95 17.18 4.21
C LEU A 165 11.01 16.99 5.30
N ALA A 166 12.30 17.01 4.93
CA ALA A 166 13.40 16.83 5.88
C ALA A 166 13.45 17.95 6.93
N ASP A 167 13.24 19.20 6.54
CA ASP A 167 13.21 20.36 7.44
C ASP A 167 12.03 20.29 8.44
N HIS A 168 11.01 19.47 8.15
CA HIS A 168 9.89 19.15 9.06
C HIS A 168 10.05 17.78 9.75
N ALA A 169 11.28 17.25 9.82
CA ALA A 169 11.62 15.97 10.45
C ALA A 169 10.86 14.77 9.87
N GLN A 170 10.60 14.79 8.56
CA GLN A 170 10.00 13.69 7.80
C GLN A 170 11.02 13.11 6.83
N LEU A 171 10.91 11.82 6.55
CA LEU A 171 11.79 11.14 5.60
C LEU A 171 11.00 10.43 4.51
N ILE A 172 11.55 10.42 3.30
CA ILE A 172 10.99 9.73 2.13
C ILE A 172 11.46 8.27 2.17
N LEU A 173 10.50 7.35 2.03
CA LEU A 173 10.77 5.92 1.90
C LEU A 173 11.05 5.54 0.44
N HIS A 174 10.24 6.04 -0.49
CA HIS A 174 10.44 5.82 -1.92
C HIS A 174 9.69 6.87 -2.76
N SER A 175 10.10 6.97 -4.02
CA SER A 175 9.53 7.86 -5.04
C SER A 175 9.04 7.06 -6.24
N GLN A 176 7.98 7.54 -6.89
CA GLN A 176 7.52 7.02 -8.17
C GLN A 176 7.29 8.17 -9.14
N PHE A 177 7.73 7.98 -10.38
CA PHE A 177 7.60 9.00 -11.41
C PHE A 177 6.51 8.61 -12.40
N TRP A 178 5.76 9.62 -12.80
CA TRP A 178 4.60 9.47 -13.66
C TRP A 178 4.64 10.49 -14.77
N ARG A 179 4.20 10.07 -15.96
CA ARG A 179 3.97 10.96 -17.08
C ARG A 179 2.47 11.08 -17.34
N VAL A 180 1.96 12.30 -17.39
CA VAL A 180 0.54 12.61 -17.60
C VAL A 180 0.36 13.26 -18.97
N ARG A 181 -0.38 12.61 -19.88
CA ARG A 181 -0.66 13.12 -21.23
C ARG A 181 -2.15 13.06 -21.53
N GLY A 182 -2.79 14.24 -21.52
CA GLY A 182 -4.24 14.31 -21.59
C GLY A 182 -4.84 13.50 -20.43
N ASP A 183 -5.73 12.57 -20.75
CA ASP A 183 -6.41 11.73 -19.75
C ASP A 183 -5.63 10.46 -19.37
N HIS A 184 -4.40 10.29 -19.87
CA HIS A 184 -3.60 9.07 -19.62
C HIS A 184 -2.42 9.34 -18.71
N THR A 185 -2.27 8.47 -17.71
CA THR A 185 -1.15 8.49 -16.75
C THR A 185 -0.34 7.21 -16.90
N TYR A 186 0.97 7.35 -17.07
CA TYR A 186 1.90 6.22 -17.26
C TYR A 186 3.01 6.28 -16.22
N GLY A 187 3.29 5.16 -15.56
CA GLY A 187 4.50 5.03 -14.74
C GLY A 187 5.74 5.12 -15.64
N ILE A 188 6.72 5.90 -15.22
CA ILE A 188 8.02 6.00 -15.89
C ILE A 188 9.14 5.66 -14.91
N SER A 189 10.23 5.10 -15.42
CA SER A 189 11.41 4.85 -14.60
C SER A 189 11.94 6.17 -14.04
N GLY A 190 12.16 6.18 -12.73
CA GLY A 190 12.89 7.23 -12.03
C GLY A 190 14.40 7.01 -12.16
N SER A 191 15.09 7.15 -11.04
CA SER A 191 16.49 6.73 -10.93
C SER A 191 16.60 5.20 -10.80
N ASN A 192 17.79 4.66 -11.06
CA ASN A 192 18.13 3.28 -10.69
C ASN A 192 18.88 3.25 -9.34
N LEU A 193 18.68 4.27 -8.50
CA LEU A 193 19.28 4.31 -7.18
C LEU A 193 18.52 3.35 -6.27
N ASP A 194 19.27 2.48 -5.62
CA ASP A 194 18.78 1.55 -4.61
C ASP A 194 19.51 1.91 -3.31
N TRP A 195 18.76 2.20 -2.26
CA TRP A 195 19.30 2.56 -0.95
C TRP A 195 18.50 1.88 0.15
N GLU A 196 19.18 1.59 1.25
CA GLU A 196 18.59 1.06 2.47
C GLU A 196 19.01 1.96 3.62
N LEU A 197 18.09 2.21 4.56
CA LEU A 197 18.36 2.97 5.77
C LEU A 197 18.67 2.02 6.92
N ASP A 198 19.65 2.37 7.76
CA ASP A 198 19.87 1.66 9.02
C ASP A 198 18.83 2.13 10.06
N TRP A 199 17.71 1.42 10.13
CA TRP A 199 16.61 1.70 11.06
C TRP A 199 16.99 1.60 12.56
N THR A 200 18.24 1.30 12.90
CA THR A 200 18.76 1.37 14.27
C THR A 200 19.37 2.72 14.66
N GLU A 201 19.61 3.60 13.68
CA GLU A 201 20.15 4.94 13.90
C GLU A 201 19.09 5.91 14.47
N PRO A 202 19.52 7.02 15.13
CA PRO A 202 18.61 8.05 15.62
C PRO A 202 17.76 8.66 14.50
N TRP A 203 16.53 9.08 14.83
CA TRP A 203 15.60 9.65 13.84
C TRP A 203 16.19 10.83 13.07
N GLU A 204 16.92 11.74 13.72
CA GLU A 204 17.53 12.86 13.01
C GLU A 204 18.59 12.41 11.99
N HIS A 205 19.30 11.31 12.28
CA HIS A 205 20.25 10.72 11.34
C HIS A 205 19.53 10.11 10.13
N LEU A 206 18.47 9.34 10.37
CA LEU A 206 17.65 8.74 9.31
C LEU A 206 17.06 9.79 8.38
N VAL A 207 16.58 10.92 8.92
CA VAL A 207 16.05 12.03 8.12
C VAL A 207 17.12 12.63 7.22
N GLU A 208 18.33 12.90 7.73
CA GLU A 208 19.42 13.48 6.94
C GLU A 208 20.02 12.48 5.93
N GLU A 209 20.07 11.20 6.27
CA GLU A 209 20.49 10.15 5.35
C GLU A 209 19.49 9.99 4.20
N ALA A 210 18.20 9.87 4.51
CA ALA A 210 17.13 9.83 3.51
C ALA A 210 17.12 11.09 2.64
N ARG A 211 17.30 12.28 3.24
CA ARG A 211 17.46 13.55 2.50
C ARG A 211 18.60 13.47 1.50
N THR A 212 19.76 12.95 1.91
CA THR A 212 20.94 12.82 1.04
C THR A 212 20.64 11.92 -0.15
N TRP A 213 20.06 10.74 0.08
CA TRP A 213 19.70 9.82 -0.99
C TRP A 213 18.62 10.37 -1.93
N SER A 214 17.56 10.96 -1.38
CA SER A 214 16.50 11.56 -2.20
C SER A 214 16.97 12.78 -3.00
N LEU A 215 17.97 13.53 -2.52
CA LEU A 215 18.59 14.61 -3.31
C LEU A 215 19.42 14.07 -4.48
N LEU A 216 20.09 12.93 -4.30
CA LEU A 216 20.78 12.24 -5.40
C LEU A 216 19.77 11.78 -6.46
N GLU A 217 18.65 11.19 -6.02
CA GLU A 217 17.56 10.84 -6.93
C GLU A 217 16.98 12.06 -7.64
N ALA A 218 16.71 13.14 -6.91
CA ALA A 218 16.16 14.35 -7.49
C ALA A 218 17.07 14.99 -8.55
N ALA A 219 18.40 14.80 -8.44
CA ALA A 219 19.35 15.28 -9.43
C ALA A 219 19.30 14.48 -10.76
N GLU A 220 18.90 13.21 -10.70
CA GLU A 220 18.76 12.31 -11.86
C GLU A 220 17.31 12.15 -12.32
N ALA A 221 16.36 12.72 -11.58
CA ALA A 221 14.94 12.58 -11.81
C ALA A 221 14.52 13.09 -13.19
N PRO A 222 13.58 12.41 -13.87
CA PRO A 222 13.03 12.90 -15.12
C PRO A 222 12.26 14.21 -14.89
N VAL A 223 12.60 15.27 -15.63
CA VAL A 223 11.95 16.58 -15.53
C VAL A 223 11.22 16.92 -16.82
N GLY A 224 10.00 17.43 -16.68
CA GLY A 224 9.18 17.91 -17.79
C GLY A 224 7.87 18.49 -17.27
N GLU A 225 7.20 19.30 -18.10
CA GLU A 225 5.89 19.88 -17.76
C GLU A 225 4.80 18.80 -17.58
N ASP A 226 5.00 17.61 -18.17
CA ASP A 226 4.11 16.45 -18.10
C ASP A 226 4.58 15.38 -17.11
N ILE A 227 5.60 15.66 -16.28
CA ILE A 227 6.21 14.67 -15.38
C ILE A 227 5.95 15.05 -13.92
N PHE A 228 5.48 14.07 -13.18
CA PHE A 228 5.11 14.18 -11.78
C PHE A 228 5.84 13.13 -10.94
N VAL A 229 6.05 13.45 -9.67
CA VAL A 229 6.62 12.57 -8.65
C VAL A 229 5.60 12.35 -7.54
N ALA A 230 5.34 11.09 -7.22
CA ALA A 230 4.62 10.68 -6.04
C ALA A 230 5.65 10.16 -5.02
N VAL A 231 5.71 10.77 -3.85
CA VAL A 231 6.58 10.35 -2.76
C VAL A 231 5.77 9.68 -1.67
N THR A 232 6.32 8.62 -1.09
CA THR A 232 5.83 8.04 0.17
C THR A 232 6.76 8.48 1.27
N TRP A 233 6.22 9.09 2.32
CA TRP A 233 7.01 9.57 3.47
C TRP A 233 6.35 9.21 4.79
N ILE A 234 7.17 9.23 5.83
CA ILE A 234 6.77 9.01 7.22
C ILE A 234 7.38 10.08 8.13
N ASP A 235 6.79 10.24 9.30
CA ASP A 235 7.36 11.01 10.40
C ASP A 235 7.59 10.13 11.64
N HIS A 236 8.18 10.69 12.69
CA HIS A 236 8.49 9.96 13.91
C HIS A 236 7.24 9.32 14.56
N ALA A 237 6.05 9.91 14.41
CA ALA A 237 4.83 9.34 14.99
C ALA A 237 4.41 8.04 14.30
N ASP A 238 4.84 7.81 13.04
CA ASP A 238 4.60 6.55 12.34
C ASP A 238 5.39 5.38 12.94
N LEU A 239 6.48 5.62 13.67
CA LEU A 239 7.24 4.56 14.35
C LEU A 239 6.89 4.43 15.82
N HIS A 240 6.16 5.42 16.34
CA HIS A 240 5.75 5.49 17.74
C HIS A 240 4.25 5.81 17.85
N PRO A 241 3.37 4.97 17.26
CA PRO A 241 1.94 5.21 17.30
C PRO A 241 1.44 5.22 18.76
N GLU A 242 0.55 6.17 19.06
CA GLU A 242 -0.11 6.23 20.36
C GLU A 242 -0.85 4.91 20.66
N ARG A 243 -0.89 4.55 21.95
CA ARG A 243 -1.43 3.27 22.43
C ARG A 243 -2.95 3.17 22.33
#